data_AF-A0A061B1E6-F1
#
_entry.id   AF-A0A061B1E6-F1
#
_cell.length_a   1.000
_cell.length_b   1.000
_cell.length_c   1.000
_cell.angle_alpha   90.00
_cell.angle_beta   90.00
_cell.angle_gamma   90.00
#
_symmetry.space_group_name_H-M   'P 1'
#
loop_
_entity.id
_entity.type
_entity.pdbx_description
1 polymer ?
#
loop_
_entity_poly.entity_id
_entity_poly.type
_entity_poly.pdbx_seq_one_letter_code
_entity_poly.pdbx_strand_id
1 'polypeptide(L)'
;MMLRTRFLKPSQQMALLPQCSRGYRSLAISLTSPRPFNPNNFSIPSAPKDKTINDTFKARIKSKPATRSHIEFLKTFLGPSYALPEEQMFIVLYPDRQYSIDESPEAQSTGSVSTDSLTVMGKNIFKLQKSLFMLEVGSKVRDIDDVMSVFDDKLFSRLDQPKTLNKFLNERGFKKHVRSGLAGEVSDQTAVKALYLLVGCVAYVHGKPAASEFVTEAIFRRRGGLFDISMKA
;
A
#
# COMPACT_ATOMS: atom_id res chain seq x y z
N MET A 1 29.36 44.84 29.26
CA MET A 1 28.11 45.20 28.55
C MET A 1 28.39 46.33 27.59
N MET A 2 28.42 46.07 26.28
CA MET A 2 28.43 47.10 25.24
C MET A 2 27.57 46.62 24.07
N LEU A 3 26.44 47.29 23.86
CA LEU A 3 25.53 47.10 22.75
C LEU A 3 26.11 47.79 21.51
N ARG A 4 26.25 47.06 20.40
CA ARG A 4 26.41 47.63 19.06
C ARG A 4 25.38 47.04 18.11
N THR A 5 24.32 47.81 17.89
CA THR A 5 23.37 47.65 16.81
C THR A 5 23.98 48.20 15.51
N ARG A 6 23.88 47.45 14.42
CA ARG A 6 23.95 48.00 13.06
C ARG A 6 22.80 47.43 12.24
N PHE A 7 21.85 48.31 11.97
CA PHE A 7 20.88 48.19 10.89
C PHE A 7 21.59 48.46 9.55
N LEU A 8 21.32 47.64 8.54
CA LEU A 8 21.41 48.03 7.14
C LEU A 8 20.12 47.57 6.43
N LYS A 9 19.49 48.54 5.76
CA LYS A 9 18.24 48.44 5.01
C LYS A 9 18.49 48.02 3.56
N PRO A 10 17.43 47.61 2.82
CA PRO A 10 17.51 46.90 1.55
C PRO A 10 17.47 47.83 0.33
N SER A 11 18.16 47.45 -0.75
CA SER A 11 17.94 47.97 -2.12
C SER A 11 18.41 46.89 -3.11
N GLN A 12 17.46 46.27 -3.80
CA GLN A 12 17.24 46.39 -5.25
C GLN A 12 18.49 46.13 -6.11
N GLN A 13 18.48 45.01 -6.84
CA GLN A 13 18.73 45.02 -8.29
C GLN A 13 18.20 43.74 -8.96
N MET A 14 17.42 43.96 -10.00
CA MET A 14 16.84 42.98 -10.91
C MET A 14 17.86 42.42 -11.89
N ALA A 15 17.56 41.20 -12.34
CA ALA A 15 17.70 40.64 -13.69
C ALA A 15 19.10 40.63 -14.35
N LEU A 16 19.53 39.42 -14.73
CA LEU A 16 19.93 39.06 -16.10
C LEU A 16 20.19 37.54 -16.14
N LEU A 17 19.23 36.78 -16.66
CA LEU A 17 19.42 35.38 -17.05
C LEU A 17 19.91 35.32 -18.50
N PRO A 18 20.93 34.51 -18.84
CA PRO A 18 21.37 34.36 -20.22
C PRO A 18 20.40 33.50 -21.03
N GLN A 19 20.07 34.02 -22.22
CA GLN A 19 19.24 33.38 -23.23
C GLN A 19 19.92 32.12 -23.78
N CYS A 20 19.21 30.99 -23.75
CA CYS A 20 19.58 29.78 -24.46
C CYS A 20 18.63 29.63 -25.66
N SER A 21 19.06 30.11 -26.83
CA SER A 21 18.36 29.96 -28.10
C SER A 21 18.99 28.82 -28.91
N ARG A 22 18.23 27.76 -29.22
CA ARG A 22 18.41 26.94 -30.43
C ARG A 22 17.27 25.94 -30.64
N GLY A 23 16.52 26.14 -31.72
CA GLY A 23 16.08 25.04 -32.59
C GLY A 23 14.67 24.49 -32.43
N TYR A 24 13.63 25.27 -32.73
CA TYR A 24 12.33 24.70 -33.14
C TYR A 24 12.26 24.69 -34.67
N ARG A 25 12.31 23.50 -35.27
CA ARG A 25 11.98 23.30 -36.69
C ARG A 25 10.45 23.36 -36.84
N SER A 26 10.03 24.32 -37.64
CA SER A 26 8.67 24.50 -38.14
C SER A 26 8.29 23.32 -39.05
N LEU A 27 7.16 22.66 -38.76
CA LEU A 27 6.44 21.85 -39.72
C LEU A 27 5.11 22.55 -39.99
N ALA A 28 4.97 23.01 -41.23
CA ALA A 28 3.78 23.63 -41.76
C ALA A 28 2.59 22.66 -41.69
N ILE A 29 1.51 23.08 -41.05
CA ILE A 29 0.22 22.40 -41.11
C ILE A 29 -0.62 23.13 -42.15
N SER A 30 -0.86 22.47 -43.28
CA SER A 30 -1.83 22.90 -44.30
C SER A 30 -3.24 22.94 -43.68
N LEU A 31 -3.87 24.11 -43.76
CA LEU A 31 -5.28 24.34 -43.42
C LEU A 31 -6.16 23.67 -44.48
N THR A 32 -6.59 22.43 -44.22
CA THR A 32 -7.75 21.84 -44.91
C THR A 32 -8.97 21.91 -44.00
N SER A 33 -10.00 22.56 -44.53
CA SER A 33 -11.37 22.74 -44.03
C SER A 33 -11.92 21.62 -43.13
N PRO A 34 -12.60 21.95 -42.00
CA PRO A 34 -13.23 20.96 -41.14
C PRO A 34 -14.46 20.34 -41.82
N ARG A 35 -14.50 19.01 -41.90
CA ARG A 35 -15.70 18.25 -42.27
C ARG A 35 -16.71 18.25 -41.11
N PRO A 36 -18.02 18.29 -41.37
CA PRO A 36 -19.04 18.23 -40.32
C PRO A 36 -19.02 16.89 -39.58
N PHE A 37 -19.18 16.97 -38.26
CA PHE A 37 -19.24 15.86 -37.32
C PHE A 37 -20.43 14.94 -37.67
N ASN A 38 -20.15 13.67 -37.97
CA ASN A 38 -21.18 12.63 -38.10
C ASN A 38 -21.16 11.77 -36.83
N PRO A 39 -22.19 11.83 -35.96
CA PRO A 39 -22.18 11.14 -34.66
C PRO A 39 -22.39 9.62 -34.75
N ASN A 40 -22.58 9.04 -35.93
CA ASN A 40 -22.97 7.63 -36.08
C ASN A 40 -21.83 6.65 -36.46
N ASN A 41 -20.56 7.00 -36.26
CA ASN A 41 -19.44 6.13 -36.68
C ASN A 41 -18.33 5.91 -35.64
N PHE A 42 -18.63 6.03 -34.35
CA PHE A 42 -17.77 5.48 -33.30
C PHE A 42 -18.39 4.21 -32.73
N SER A 43 -18.27 3.11 -33.48
CA SER A 43 -18.31 1.79 -32.87
C SER A 43 -16.99 1.61 -32.11
N ILE A 44 -16.98 2.02 -30.84
CA ILE A 44 -15.93 1.62 -29.90
C ILE A 44 -15.95 0.08 -29.89
N PRO A 45 -14.83 -0.60 -30.22
CA PRO A 45 -14.76 -2.03 -29.97
C PRO A 45 -15.00 -2.22 -28.48
N SER A 46 -16.15 -2.83 -28.15
CA SER A 46 -16.50 -3.17 -26.78
C SER A 46 -15.32 -3.93 -26.20
N ALA A 47 -14.67 -3.31 -25.21
CA ALA A 47 -13.62 -3.94 -24.42
C ALA A 47 -14.14 -5.32 -23.98
N PRO A 48 -13.31 -6.38 -24.08
CA PRO A 48 -13.74 -7.71 -23.67
C PRO A 48 -14.17 -7.61 -22.21
N LYS A 49 -15.44 -7.95 -21.94
CA LYS A 49 -16.08 -7.96 -20.62
C LYS A 49 -15.07 -8.37 -19.55
N ASP A 50 -14.70 -7.39 -18.72
CA ASP A 50 -13.90 -7.60 -17.53
C ASP A 50 -14.62 -8.64 -16.67
N LYS A 51 -13.89 -9.72 -16.41
CA LYS A 51 -14.37 -10.85 -15.63
C LYS A 51 -14.40 -10.41 -14.17
N THR A 52 -15.59 -10.03 -13.70
CA THR A 52 -16.03 -10.28 -12.31
C THR A 52 -15.43 -11.59 -11.86
N ILE A 53 -14.73 -11.60 -10.72
CA ILE A 53 -13.89 -12.69 -10.20
C ILE A 53 -14.41 -14.05 -10.69
N ASN A 54 -13.85 -14.55 -11.81
CA ASN A 54 -14.35 -15.68 -12.58
C ASN A 54 -14.87 -16.77 -11.64
N ASP A 55 -16.19 -16.98 -11.58
CA ASP A 55 -16.79 -18.00 -10.70
C ASP A 55 -16.21 -19.40 -10.96
N THR A 56 -15.72 -19.63 -12.19
CA THR A 56 -14.97 -20.83 -12.61
C THR A 56 -13.61 -20.98 -11.92
N PHE A 57 -12.94 -19.88 -11.61
CA PHE A 57 -11.67 -19.86 -10.87
C PHE A 57 -11.90 -20.07 -9.37
N LYS A 58 -12.94 -19.43 -8.81
CA LYS A 58 -13.41 -19.67 -7.43
C LYS A 58 -13.69 -21.17 -7.22
N ALA A 59 -14.41 -21.81 -8.13
CA ALA A 59 -14.75 -23.23 -8.04
C ALA A 59 -13.54 -24.18 -8.13
N ARG A 60 -12.55 -23.88 -9.00
CA ARG A 60 -11.36 -24.74 -9.19
C ARG A 60 -10.31 -24.63 -8.07
N ILE A 61 -10.28 -23.52 -7.34
CA ILE A 61 -9.30 -23.30 -6.26
C ILE A 61 -9.85 -23.70 -4.89
N LYS A 62 -11.15 -23.51 -4.64
CA LYS A 62 -11.83 -23.92 -3.38
C LYS A 62 -11.74 -25.42 -3.10
N SER A 63 -11.49 -26.25 -4.11
CA SER A 63 -11.45 -27.71 -4.00
C SER A 63 -10.08 -28.32 -3.72
N LYS A 64 -8.98 -27.53 -3.71
CA LYS A 64 -7.64 -28.08 -3.45
C LYS A 64 -7.30 -28.09 -1.95
N PRO A 65 -6.82 -29.21 -1.37
CA PRO A 65 -6.46 -29.30 0.06
C PRO A 65 -5.43 -28.25 0.50
N ALA A 66 -4.45 -27.94 -0.36
CA ALA A 66 -3.43 -26.92 -0.09
C ALA A 66 -4.02 -25.50 0.03
N THR A 67 -5.09 -25.20 -0.71
CA THR A 67 -5.76 -23.90 -0.59
C THR A 67 -6.42 -23.75 0.79
N ARG A 68 -7.06 -24.82 1.27
CA ARG A 68 -7.73 -24.81 2.59
C ARG A 68 -6.73 -24.57 3.71
N SER A 69 -5.56 -25.21 3.68
CA SER A 69 -4.53 -24.97 4.69
C SER A 69 -3.99 -23.54 4.68
N HIS A 70 -3.88 -22.89 3.51
CA HIS A 70 -3.48 -21.48 3.43
C HIS A 70 -4.56 -20.53 3.98
N ILE A 71 -5.84 -20.83 3.75
CA ILE A 71 -6.96 -20.05 4.31
C ILE A 71 -7.02 -20.18 5.83
N GLU A 72 -6.90 -21.40 6.36
CA GLU A 72 -6.86 -21.64 7.80
C GLU A 72 -5.66 -20.97 8.47
N PHE A 73 -4.52 -20.91 7.76
CA PHE A 73 -3.38 -20.11 8.21
C PHE A 73 -3.76 -18.62 8.33
N LEU A 74 -4.40 -18.04 7.30
CA LEU A 74 -4.81 -16.63 7.36
C LEU A 74 -5.83 -16.36 8.47
N LYS A 75 -6.81 -17.25 8.67
CA LYS A 75 -7.76 -17.16 9.80
C LYS A 75 -7.03 -17.15 11.13
N THR A 76 -6.06 -18.02 11.31
CA THR A 76 -5.25 -18.11 12.54
C THR A 76 -4.35 -16.89 12.71
N PHE A 77 -3.78 -16.39 11.62
CA PHE A 77 -2.90 -15.22 11.60
C PHE A 77 -3.65 -13.94 11.98
N LEU A 78 -4.86 -13.77 11.43
CA LEU A 78 -5.78 -12.68 11.75
C LEU A 78 -6.35 -12.82 13.16
N GLY A 79 -6.74 -14.03 13.56
CA GLY A 79 -7.54 -14.25 14.75
C GLY A 79 -9.03 -13.93 14.52
N PRO A 80 -9.88 -14.20 15.53
CA PRO A 80 -11.33 -14.10 15.38
C PRO A 80 -11.82 -12.66 15.16
N SER A 81 -11.13 -11.67 15.73
CA SER A 81 -11.54 -10.25 15.69
C SER A 81 -11.40 -9.60 14.32
N TYR A 82 -10.59 -10.16 13.42
CA TYR A 82 -10.30 -9.59 12.10
C TYR A 82 -10.63 -10.56 10.97
N ALA A 83 -11.61 -11.44 11.19
CA ALA A 83 -12.00 -12.46 10.23
C ALA A 83 -12.41 -11.84 8.88
N LEU A 84 -11.75 -12.26 7.80
CA LEU A 84 -12.08 -11.82 6.45
C LEU A 84 -12.98 -12.85 5.74
N PRO A 85 -13.86 -12.42 4.82
CA PRO A 85 -14.52 -13.36 3.93
C PRO A 85 -13.47 -14.04 3.04
N GLU A 86 -13.78 -15.26 2.58
CA GLU A 86 -12.81 -16.07 1.82
C GLU A 86 -12.31 -15.36 0.56
N GLU A 87 -13.13 -14.53 -0.08
CA GLU A 87 -12.76 -13.82 -1.30
C GLU A 87 -11.60 -12.84 -1.06
N GLN A 88 -11.65 -12.09 0.03
CA GLN A 88 -10.57 -11.20 0.44
C GLN A 88 -9.33 -12.00 0.87
N MET A 89 -9.50 -13.16 1.52
CA MET A 89 -8.38 -14.05 1.83
C MET A 89 -7.70 -14.56 0.55
N PHE A 90 -8.47 -14.87 -0.50
CA PHE A 90 -7.92 -15.24 -1.80
C PHE A 90 -7.13 -14.12 -2.44
N ILE A 91 -7.64 -12.90 -2.40
CA ILE A 91 -6.93 -11.71 -2.90
C ILE A 91 -5.56 -11.57 -2.21
N VAL A 92 -5.51 -11.78 -0.89
CA VAL A 92 -4.26 -11.74 -0.10
C VAL A 92 -3.27 -12.86 -0.49
N LEU A 93 -3.77 -14.09 -0.69
CA LEU A 93 -2.91 -15.23 -1.01
C LEU A 93 -2.27 -15.12 -2.41
N TYR A 94 -2.87 -14.34 -3.31
CA TYR A 94 -2.41 -14.15 -4.69
C TYR A 94 -2.26 -12.66 -5.05
N PRO A 95 -1.32 -11.94 -4.39
CA PRO A 95 -1.22 -10.47 -4.46
C PRO A 95 -0.78 -9.92 -5.84
N ASP A 96 -0.25 -10.79 -6.71
CA ASP A 96 0.19 -10.42 -8.07
C ASP A 96 -0.96 -10.47 -9.09
N ARG A 97 -2.12 -11.01 -8.70
CA ARG A 97 -3.31 -11.03 -9.55
C ARG A 97 -4.11 -9.74 -9.33
N GLN A 98 -4.56 -9.15 -10.43
CA GLN A 98 -5.47 -8.01 -10.37
C GLN A 98 -6.89 -8.50 -10.15
N TYR A 99 -7.50 -8.04 -9.06
CA TYR A 99 -8.91 -8.22 -8.77
C TYR A 99 -9.58 -6.86 -8.63
N SER A 100 -10.76 -6.73 -9.22
CA SER A 100 -11.75 -5.71 -8.93
C SER A 100 -12.80 -6.27 -7.98
N ILE A 101 -13.09 -5.53 -6.91
CA ILE A 101 -14.26 -5.76 -6.07
C ILE A 101 -15.30 -4.76 -6.53
N ASP A 102 -16.35 -5.25 -7.18
CA ASP A 102 -17.49 -4.42 -7.54
C ASP A 102 -18.40 -4.29 -6.31
N GLU A 103 -18.64 -3.06 -5.87
CA GLU A 103 -19.68 -2.81 -4.87
C GLU A 103 -21.05 -3.12 -5.49
N SER A 104 -21.89 -3.85 -4.74
CA SER A 104 -23.24 -4.26 -5.18
C SER A 104 -23.98 -3.08 -5.81
N PRO A 105 -24.73 -3.27 -6.92
CA PRO A 105 -25.48 -2.21 -7.59
C PRO A 105 -26.56 -1.54 -6.70
N GLU A 106 -26.79 -2.06 -5.50
CA GLU A 106 -27.68 -1.50 -4.49
C GLU A 106 -27.06 -0.29 -3.75
N ALA A 107 -25.73 -0.18 -3.74
CA ALA A 107 -25.02 1.01 -3.29
C ALA A 107 -24.86 1.95 -4.48
N GLN A 108 -25.40 3.17 -4.40
CA GLN A 108 -25.33 4.19 -5.45
C GLN A 108 -23.90 4.71 -5.76
N SER A 109 -22.86 4.02 -5.27
CA SER A 109 -21.45 4.24 -5.61
C SER A 109 -21.01 3.20 -6.63
N THR A 110 -20.92 3.60 -7.91
CA THR A 110 -20.17 2.85 -8.93
C THR A 110 -18.67 3.01 -8.67
N GLY A 111 -18.17 2.35 -7.62
CA GLY A 111 -16.76 2.33 -7.26
C GLY A 111 -16.23 0.89 -7.33
N SER A 112 -15.38 0.58 -8.30
CA SER A 112 -14.64 -0.67 -8.30
C SER A 112 -13.37 -0.49 -7.48
N VAL A 113 -13.18 -1.30 -6.43
CA VAL A 113 -11.98 -1.25 -5.60
C VAL A 113 -10.95 -2.23 -6.13
N SER A 114 -9.83 -1.70 -6.61
CA SER A 114 -8.72 -2.51 -7.14
C SER A 114 -7.82 -3.06 -6.04
N THR A 115 -7.15 -4.18 -6.33
CA THR A 115 -6.13 -4.79 -5.45
C THR A 115 -4.97 -3.83 -5.14
N ASP A 116 -4.58 -2.99 -6.10
CA ASP A 116 -3.51 -2.02 -5.88
C ASP A 116 -3.98 -0.88 -4.96
N SER A 117 -5.25 -0.45 -5.06
CA SER A 117 -5.85 0.52 -4.13
C SER A 117 -5.84 -0.01 -2.69
N LEU A 118 -6.22 -1.28 -2.49
CA LEU A 118 -6.18 -1.92 -1.16
C LEU A 118 -4.74 -2.03 -0.63
N THR A 119 -3.79 -2.38 -1.50
CA THR A 119 -2.37 -2.47 -1.13
C THR A 119 -1.82 -1.12 -0.70
N VAL A 120 -2.12 -0.05 -1.44
CA VAL A 120 -1.70 1.33 -1.09
C VAL A 120 -2.33 1.76 0.22
N MET A 121 -3.63 1.51 0.40
CA MET A 121 -4.33 1.81 1.65
C MET A 121 -3.68 1.11 2.84
N GLY A 122 -3.45 -0.21 2.73
CA GLY A 122 -2.84 -0.98 3.81
C GLY A 122 -1.39 -0.55 4.11
N LYS A 123 -0.60 -0.21 3.09
CA LYS A 123 0.74 0.37 3.27
C LYS A 123 0.71 1.70 4.04
N ASN A 124 -0.27 2.56 3.73
CA ASN A 124 -0.40 3.86 4.40
C ASN A 124 -0.86 3.69 5.86
N ILE A 125 -1.80 2.78 6.13
CA ILE A 125 -2.20 2.43 7.51
C ILE A 125 -1.00 1.89 8.27
N PHE A 126 -0.25 0.96 7.68
CA PHE A 126 0.95 0.39 8.29
C PHE A 126 1.97 1.47 8.67
N LYS A 127 2.28 2.39 7.75
CA LYS A 127 3.22 3.50 8.02
C LYS A 127 2.73 4.43 9.12
N LEU A 128 1.44 4.77 9.12
CA LEU A 128 0.86 5.61 10.15
C LEU A 128 0.95 4.93 11.53
N GLN A 129 0.58 3.66 11.60
CA GLN A 129 0.66 2.90 12.86
C GLN A 129 2.11 2.73 13.33
N LYS A 130 3.07 2.58 12.42
CA LYS A 130 4.50 2.56 12.78
C LYS A 130 4.88 3.85 13.51
N SER A 131 4.50 5.01 12.98
CA SER A 131 4.78 6.30 13.61
C SER A 131 4.09 6.46 14.96
N LEU A 132 2.81 6.11 15.05
CA LEU A 132 2.06 6.19 16.31
C LEU A 132 2.63 5.26 17.38
N PHE A 133 2.94 4.02 16.99
CA PHE A 133 3.53 3.03 17.90
C PHE A 133 4.88 3.50 18.45
N MET A 134 5.74 4.06 17.59
CA MET A 134 7.04 4.55 18.02
C MET A 134 6.92 5.78 18.91
N LEU A 135 5.99 6.70 18.63
CA LEU A 135 5.69 7.81 19.53
C LEU A 135 5.20 7.32 20.90
N GLU A 136 4.36 6.30 20.94
CA GLU A 136 3.84 5.74 22.19
C GLU A 136 4.93 5.03 23.02
N VAL A 137 5.84 4.30 22.37
CA VAL A 137 7.01 3.71 23.03
C VAL A 137 7.95 4.81 23.51
N GLY A 138 8.18 5.83 22.68
CA GLY A 138 8.99 6.99 22.98
C GLY A 138 8.50 7.80 24.18
N SER A 139 7.21 8.11 24.22
CA SER A 139 6.58 8.91 25.28
C SER A 139 6.59 8.23 26.64
N LYS A 140 6.77 6.90 26.69
CA LYS A 140 6.90 6.15 27.94
C LYS A 140 8.32 6.18 28.51
N VAL A 141 9.31 6.54 27.71
CA VAL A 141 10.74 6.40 28.04
C VAL A 141 11.49 7.75 28.03
N ARG A 142 11.02 8.73 27.26
CA ARG A 142 11.68 10.03 27.07
C ARG A 142 10.82 11.17 27.60
N ASP A 143 11.48 12.26 27.98
CA ASP A 143 10.83 13.54 28.27
C ASP A 143 10.12 14.07 27.01
N ILE A 144 9.05 14.84 27.22
CA ILE A 144 8.14 15.33 26.16
C ILE A 144 8.92 16.08 25.05
N ASP A 145 9.93 16.86 25.44
CA ASP A 145 10.77 17.64 24.52
C ASP A 145 11.64 16.76 23.60
N ASP A 146 11.90 15.51 24.00
CA ASP A 146 12.74 14.56 23.27
C ASP A 146 11.95 13.46 22.54
N VAL A 147 10.62 13.39 22.67
CA VAL A 147 9.81 12.33 22.03
C VAL A 147 9.97 12.32 20.51
N MET A 148 10.15 13.49 19.89
CA MET A 148 10.33 13.60 18.44
C MET A 148 11.64 12.99 17.94
N SER A 149 12.67 12.90 18.80
CA SER A 149 13.96 12.27 18.45
C SER A 149 13.85 10.75 18.22
N VAL A 150 12.68 10.15 18.48
CA VAL A 150 12.40 8.74 18.18
C VAL A 150 12.32 8.49 16.67
N PHE A 151 11.99 9.50 15.86
CA PHE A 151 11.99 9.36 14.40
C PHE A 151 13.40 9.29 13.81
N ASP A 152 14.38 9.90 14.49
CA ASP A 152 15.80 9.82 14.14
C ASP A 152 16.45 8.51 14.63
N ASP A 153 15.71 7.72 15.41
CA ASP A 153 16.18 6.46 15.94
C ASP A 153 16.34 5.41 14.82
N LYS A 154 17.47 4.71 14.85
CA LYS A 154 17.73 3.56 13.96
C LYS A 154 16.60 2.53 14.07
N LEU A 155 15.98 2.38 15.25
CA LEU A 155 14.84 1.49 15.46
C LEU A 155 13.63 1.86 14.60
N PHE A 156 13.31 3.16 14.48
CA PHE A 156 12.22 3.62 13.62
C PHE A 156 12.47 3.19 12.17
N SER A 157 13.67 3.46 11.63
CA SER A 157 14.01 3.07 10.26
C SER A 157 14.01 1.55 10.03
N ARG A 158 14.29 0.73 11.05
CA ARG A 158 14.37 -0.73 10.94
C ARG A 158 13.01 -1.40 10.85
N LEU A 159 11.96 -0.82 11.44
CA LEU A 159 10.62 -1.44 11.51
C LEU A 159 9.97 -1.71 10.15
N ASP A 160 10.28 -0.89 9.13
CA ASP A 160 9.79 -1.04 7.76
C ASP A 160 10.91 -1.36 6.76
N GLN A 161 12.11 -1.66 7.24
CA GLN A 161 13.16 -2.16 6.37
C GLN A 161 12.74 -3.51 5.75
N PRO A 162 12.97 -3.72 4.45
CA PRO A 162 12.63 -4.97 3.78
C PRO A 162 13.17 -6.20 4.51
N LYS A 163 14.43 -6.14 4.99
CA LYS A 163 15.07 -7.24 5.74
C LYS A 163 14.27 -7.63 7.00
N THR A 164 13.81 -6.65 7.77
CA THR A 164 13.03 -6.86 8.99
C THR A 164 11.66 -7.43 8.67
N LEU A 165 10.97 -6.84 7.68
CA LEU A 165 9.67 -7.32 7.22
C LEU A 165 9.75 -8.77 6.71
N ASN A 166 10.75 -9.10 5.90
CA ASN A 166 10.92 -10.45 5.39
C ASN A 166 11.23 -11.45 6.49
N LYS A 167 12.08 -11.07 7.46
CA LYS A 167 12.35 -11.90 8.63
C LYS A 167 11.08 -12.18 9.42
N PHE A 168 10.26 -11.16 9.69
CA PHE A 168 8.95 -11.34 10.32
C PHE A 168 8.04 -12.27 9.53
N LEU A 169 7.89 -12.05 8.22
CA LEU A 169 7.03 -12.86 7.36
C LEU A 169 7.48 -14.32 7.27
N ASN A 170 8.80 -14.57 7.36
CA ASN A 170 9.37 -15.91 7.40
C ASN A 170 9.13 -16.60 8.75
N GLU A 171 9.44 -15.91 9.87
CA GLU A 171 9.26 -16.45 11.23
C GLU A 171 7.78 -16.74 11.53
N ARG A 172 6.86 -15.95 10.96
CA ARG A 172 5.41 -16.17 11.07
C ARG A 172 4.87 -17.22 10.10
N GLY A 173 5.70 -17.78 9.21
CA GLY A 173 5.26 -18.71 8.17
C GLY A 173 4.43 -18.08 7.05
N PHE A 174 4.16 -16.77 7.10
CA PHE A 174 3.30 -16.06 6.15
C PHE A 174 3.76 -16.23 4.70
N LYS A 175 5.07 -16.09 4.45
CA LYS A 175 5.65 -16.23 3.11
C LYS A 175 5.35 -17.58 2.45
N LYS A 176 5.22 -18.67 3.24
CA LYS A 176 4.98 -20.04 2.73
C LYS A 176 3.57 -20.23 2.17
N HIS A 177 2.63 -19.38 2.61
CA HIS A 177 1.22 -19.49 2.23
C HIS A 177 0.85 -18.55 1.08
N VAL A 178 1.59 -17.45 0.89
CA VAL A 178 1.46 -16.58 -0.28
C VAL A 178 1.89 -17.33 -1.55
N ARG A 179 1.28 -17.02 -2.70
CA ARG A 179 1.59 -17.62 -3.99
C ARG A 179 1.74 -16.53 -5.05
N SER A 180 2.85 -16.57 -5.78
CA SER A 180 2.96 -15.85 -7.04
C SER A 180 2.27 -16.69 -8.14
N GLY A 181 1.74 -16.03 -9.17
CA GLY A 181 1.05 -16.70 -10.29
C GLY A 181 1.94 -17.67 -11.08
N LEU A 182 3.26 -17.58 -10.92
CA LEU A 182 4.27 -18.45 -11.54
C LEU A 182 4.74 -19.50 -10.53
N ALA A 183 4.99 -20.72 -11.01
CA ALA A 183 5.57 -21.80 -10.21
C ALA A 183 7.01 -21.44 -9.82
N GLY A 184 7.16 -20.76 -8.69
CA GLY A 184 8.45 -20.29 -8.19
C GLY A 184 8.36 -19.85 -6.73
N GLU A 185 9.52 -19.64 -6.12
CA GLU A 185 9.59 -19.07 -4.78
C GLU A 185 8.98 -17.66 -4.78
N VAL A 186 8.19 -17.38 -3.75
CA VAL A 186 7.59 -16.06 -3.56
C VAL A 186 8.71 -15.06 -3.30
N SER A 187 8.78 -14.01 -4.12
CA SER A 187 9.72 -12.93 -3.88
C SER A 187 9.42 -12.26 -2.54
N ASP A 188 10.46 -11.73 -1.90
CA ASP A 188 10.32 -10.94 -0.67
C ASP A 188 9.34 -9.77 -0.85
N GLN A 189 9.39 -9.11 -2.00
CA GLN A 189 8.47 -8.01 -2.33
C GLN A 189 7.02 -8.48 -2.44
N THR A 190 6.77 -9.65 -3.00
CA THR A 190 5.43 -10.25 -3.12
C THR A 190 4.86 -10.57 -1.74
N ALA A 191 5.68 -11.09 -0.82
CA ALA A 191 5.24 -11.38 0.55
C ALA A 191 4.88 -10.09 1.32
N VAL A 192 5.71 -9.04 1.18
CA VAL A 192 5.42 -7.72 1.76
C VAL A 192 4.17 -7.09 1.13
N LYS A 193 3.98 -7.23 -0.19
CA LYS A 193 2.76 -6.79 -0.88
C LYS A 193 1.53 -7.49 -0.31
N ALA A 194 1.59 -8.81 -0.10
CA ALA A 194 0.50 -9.56 0.52
C ALA A 194 0.19 -9.10 1.94
N LEU A 195 1.20 -8.74 2.74
CA LEU A 195 0.98 -8.17 4.08
C LEU A 195 0.22 -6.84 3.99
N TYR A 196 0.63 -5.92 3.12
CA TYR A 196 -0.06 -4.65 2.96
C TYR A 196 -1.47 -4.84 2.40
N LEU A 197 -1.65 -5.78 1.47
CA LEU A 197 -2.95 -6.15 0.95
C LEU A 197 -3.86 -6.72 2.05
N LEU A 198 -3.33 -7.55 2.95
CA LEU A 198 -4.07 -8.06 4.12
C LEU A 198 -4.57 -6.93 5.00
N VAL A 199 -3.69 -5.98 5.36
CA VAL A 199 -4.08 -4.79 6.14
C VAL A 199 -5.16 -3.98 5.40
N GLY A 200 -5.00 -3.84 4.07
CA GLY A 200 -5.99 -3.19 3.21
C GLY A 200 -7.36 -3.89 3.24
N CYS A 201 -7.39 -5.22 3.16
CA CYS A 201 -8.61 -6.00 3.25
C CYS A 201 -9.27 -5.89 4.63
N VAL A 202 -8.49 -5.90 5.73
CA VAL A 202 -9.03 -5.66 7.08
C VAL A 202 -9.64 -4.27 7.17
N ALA A 203 -8.98 -3.24 6.62
CA ALA A 203 -9.52 -1.89 6.62
C ALA A 203 -10.78 -1.74 5.77
N TYR A 204 -10.86 -2.46 4.64
CA TYR A 204 -12.02 -2.46 3.77
C TYR A 204 -13.24 -3.14 4.42
N VAL A 205 -13.03 -4.28 5.08
CA VAL A 205 -14.14 -5.06 5.69
C VAL A 205 -14.54 -4.53 7.06
N HIS A 206 -13.59 -4.18 7.91
CA HIS A 206 -13.81 -3.84 9.33
C HIS A 206 -13.54 -2.37 9.67
N GLY A 207 -13.12 -1.57 8.69
CA GLY A 207 -12.77 -0.17 8.88
C GLY A 207 -11.35 0.09 9.37
N LYS A 208 -10.92 1.35 9.24
CA LYS A 208 -9.59 1.82 9.65
C LYS A 208 -9.22 1.52 11.12
N PRO A 209 -10.12 1.66 12.12
CA PRO A 209 -9.77 1.38 13.52
C PRO A 209 -9.35 -0.07 13.74
N ALA A 210 -10.10 -1.03 13.21
CA ALA A 210 -9.78 -2.45 13.31
C ALA A 210 -8.45 -2.79 12.62
N ALA A 211 -8.20 -2.24 11.43
CA ALA A 211 -6.93 -2.43 10.74
C ALA A 211 -5.74 -1.81 11.51
N SER A 212 -5.97 -0.68 12.17
CA SER A 212 -4.96 -0.01 12.99
C SER A 212 -4.59 -0.85 14.21
N GLU A 213 -5.59 -1.36 14.91
CA GLU A 213 -5.41 -2.26 16.04
C GLU A 213 -4.72 -3.57 15.61
N PHE A 214 -5.16 -4.17 14.51
CA PHE A 214 -4.53 -5.36 13.94
C PHE A 214 -3.03 -5.15 13.67
N VAL A 215 -2.65 -4.03 13.04
CA VAL A 215 -1.24 -3.73 12.79
C VAL A 215 -0.47 -3.58 14.12
N THR A 216 -1.01 -2.84 15.07
CA THR A 216 -0.34 -2.62 16.36
C THR A 216 -0.19 -3.90 17.16
N GLU A 217 -1.27 -4.65 17.33
CA GLU A 217 -1.30 -5.83 18.20
C GLU A 217 -0.69 -7.06 17.53
N ALA A 218 -1.10 -7.39 16.30
CA ALA A 218 -0.69 -8.64 15.65
C ALA A 218 0.67 -8.54 14.95
N ILE A 219 1.04 -7.34 14.45
CA ILE A 219 2.26 -7.15 13.65
C ILE A 219 3.39 -6.51 14.48
N PHE A 220 3.15 -5.42 15.20
CA PHE A 220 4.20 -4.73 15.96
C PHE A 220 4.47 -5.33 17.35
N ARG A 221 3.45 -5.40 18.21
CA ARG A 221 3.59 -5.74 19.64
C ARG A 221 3.71 -7.22 19.95
N ARG A 222 3.06 -8.09 19.16
CA ARG A 222 3.02 -9.53 19.46
C ARG A 222 4.44 -10.08 19.66
N ARG A 223 4.62 -11.02 20.59
CA ARG A 223 5.90 -11.74 20.75
C ARG A 223 6.38 -12.30 19.41
N GLY A 224 7.62 -12.00 19.02
CA GLY A 224 8.15 -12.29 17.68
C GLY A 224 7.55 -11.38 16.58
N GLY A 225 7.11 -10.20 16.95
CA GLY A 225 6.61 -9.15 16.07
C GLY A 225 7.74 -8.30 15.52
N LEU A 226 7.41 -7.32 14.70
CA LEU A 226 8.42 -6.46 14.06
C LEU A 226 9.26 -5.68 15.07
N PHE A 227 8.68 -5.28 16.22
CA PHE A 227 9.43 -4.56 17.24
C PHE A 227 10.53 -5.46 17.86
N ASP A 228 10.16 -6.66 18.32
CA ASP A 228 11.11 -7.65 18.84
C ASP A 228 12.21 -8.00 17.84
N ILE A 229 11.85 -8.14 16.56
CA ILE A 229 12.80 -8.47 15.50
C ILE A 229 13.75 -7.30 15.24
N SER A 230 13.24 -6.06 15.25
CA SER A 230 14.04 -4.85 15.00
C SER A 230 15.02 -4.54 16.14
N MET A 231 14.65 -4.87 17.38
CA MET A 231 15.51 -4.72 18.56
C MET A 231 16.67 -5.74 18.58
N LYS A 232 16.48 -6.91 17.96
CA LYS A 232 17.51 -7.97 17.88
C LYS A 232 18.44 -7.87 16.66
N ALA A 233 18.14 -6.97 15.72
CA ALA A 233 18.86 -6.79 14.46
C ALA A 233 19.94 -5.71 14.57
#